data_AF-A0A4Q5QTL6-F1
#
_entry.id   AF-A0A4Q5QTL6-F1
#
_cell.length_a   1.000
_cell.length_b   1.000
_cell.length_c   1.000
_cell.angle_alpha   90.00
_cell.angle_beta   90.00
_cell.angle_gamma   90.00
#
_symmetry.space_group_name_H-M   'P 1'
#
loop_
_entity.id
_entity.type
_entity.pdbx_description
1 polymer ?
#
loop_
_entity_poly.entity_id
_entity_poly.type
_entity_poly.pdbx_seq_one_letter_code
_entity_poly.pdbx_strand_id
1 'polypeptide(L)'
;MFDQEPSLPPRTSDPTQERPRTLEEAKAWMLDRTRRRIHPMNNLSLDDTARVVETLDGLDPVRWAASWRSAGEDAWKKAEATQDPEARRTAFLRAQGFFFLGRFPCPN
;
A
#
# COMPACT_ATOMS: atom_id res chain seq x y z
N MET A 1 -45.40 -1.42 20.65
CA MET A 1 -45.08 -2.57 19.81
C MET A 1 -43.97 -2.16 18.85
N PHE A 2 -42.72 -2.26 19.31
CA PHE A 2 -41.50 -2.06 18.52
C PHE A 2 -40.47 -3.12 19.00
N ASP A 3 -40.87 -4.38 18.96
CA ASP A 3 -40.04 -5.55 19.28
C ASP A 3 -39.46 -6.16 18.00
N GLN A 4 -38.68 -5.37 17.26
CA GLN A 4 -37.79 -5.93 16.24
C GLN A 4 -36.39 -5.44 16.53
N GLU A 5 -35.56 -6.33 17.07
CA GLU A 5 -34.12 -6.12 17.10
C GLU A 5 -33.63 -5.85 15.68
N PRO A 6 -32.79 -4.82 15.46
CA PRO A 6 -32.25 -4.55 14.14
C PRO A 6 -31.36 -5.74 13.70
N SER A 7 -31.87 -6.55 12.77
CA SER A 7 -31.12 -7.63 12.15
C SER A 7 -30.25 -7.07 11.03
N LEU A 8 -28.92 -7.21 11.18
CA LEU A 8 -27.99 -6.88 10.11
C LEU A 8 -28.19 -7.87 8.95
N PRO A 9 -28.20 -7.40 7.69
CA PRO A 9 -28.24 -8.31 6.55
C PRO A 9 -27.05 -9.28 6.62
N PRO A 10 -27.22 -10.53 6.18
CA PRO A 10 -26.11 -11.49 6.15
C PRO A 10 -24.98 -10.89 5.32
N ARG A 11 -23.76 -10.90 5.87
CA ARG A 11 -22.58 -10.56 5.08
C ARG A 11 -22.46 -11.61 4.00
N THR A 12 -22.77 -11.25 2.77
CA THR A 12 -22.43 -12.06 1.61
C THR A 12 -20.91 -12.05 1.50
N SER A 13 -20.25 -13.11 1.96
CA SER A 13 -18.83 -13.33 1.68
C SER A 13 -18.69 -13.56 0.18
N ASP A 14 -17.92 -12.72 -0.49
CA ASP A 14 -17.48 -13.05 -1.85
C ASP A 14 -16.53 -14.25 -1.73
N PRO A 15 -16.76 -15.39 -2.42
CA PRO A 15 -15.91 -16.57 -2.29
C PRO A 15 -14.44 -16.30 -2.66
N THR A 16 -14.15 -15.21 -3.38
CA THR A 16 -12.77 -14.74 -3.60
C THR A 16 -12.08 -14.19 -2.34
N GLN A 17 -12.83 -13.89 -1.26
CA GLN A 17 -12.30 -13.51 0.06
C GLN A 17 -11.95 -14.71 0.95
N GLU A 18 -12.32 -15.93 0.57
CA GLU A 18 -12.09 -17.14 1.39
C GLU A 18 -10.69 -17.74 1.19
N ARG A 19 -9.93 -17.27 0.19
CA ARG A 19 -8.53 -17.65 -0.04
C ARG A 19 -7.59 -16.44 0.02
N PRO A 20 -6.32 -16.65 0.37
CA PRO A 20 -5.29 -15.63 0.20
C PRO A 20 -5.24 -15.13 -1.26
N ARG A 21 -4.92 -13.85 -1.45
CA ARG A 21 -4.71 -13.30 -2.80
C ARG A 21 -3.44 -13.86 -3.39
N THR A 22 -3.47 -14.10 -4.70
CA THR A 22 -2.24 -14.30 -5.48
C THR A 22 -1.45 -13.00 -5.56
N LEU A 23 -0.16 -13.11 -5.90
CA LEU A 23 0.70 -11.94 -6.11
C LEU A 23 0.09 -10.96 -7.13
N GLU A 24 -0.36 -11.46 -8.29
CA GLU A 24 -0.93 -10.63 -9.35
C GLU A 24 -2.23 -9.94 -8.91
N GLU A 25 -3.09 -10.63 -8.16
CA GLU A 25 -4.30 -10.02 -7.59
C GLU A 25 -3.98 -8.92 -6.57
N ALA A 26 -2.95 -9.14 -5.74
CA ALA A 26 -2.49 -8.11 -4.81
C ALA A 26 -1.89 -6.90 -5.54
N LYS A 27 -1.10 -7.13 -6.61
CA LYS A 27 -0.56 -6.07 -7.47
C LYS A 27 -1.68 -5.24 -8.09
N ALA A 28 -2.68 -5.90 -8.69
CA ALA A 28 -3.86 -5.22 -9.25
C ALA A 28 -4.63 -4.43 -8.19
N TRP A 29 -4.85 -5.03 -7.01
CA TRP A 29 -5.52 -4.40 -5.88
C TRP A 29 -4.76 -3.15 -5.39
N MET A 30 -3.43 -3.20 -5.29
CA MET A 30 -2.61 -2.06 -4.88
C MET A 30 -2.78 -0.89 -5.84
N LEU A 31 -2.73 -1.16 -7.15
CA LEU A 31 -2.87 -0.14 -8.17
C LEU A 31 -4.28 0.47 -8.20
N ASP A 32 -5.34 -0.34 -8.05
CA ASP A 32 -6.71 0.18 -7.91
C ASP A 32 -6.83 1.12 -6.71
N ARG A 33 -6.31 0.67 -5.57
CA ARG A 33 -6.41 1.41 -4.30
C ARG A 33 -5.59 2.71 -4.34
N THR A 34 -4.41 2.71 -4.98
CA THR A 34 -3.64 3.94 -5.23
C THR A 34 -4.38 4.91 -6.15
N ARG A 35 -4.97 4.44 -7.27
CA ARG A 35 -5.75 5.29 -8.18
C ARG A 35 -6.90 5.99 -7.46
N ARG A 36 -7.56 5.26 -6.55
CA ARG A 36 -8.70 5.74 -5.77
C ARG A 36 -8.31 6.51 -4.50
N ARG A 37 -7.01 6.66 -4.22
CA ARG A 37 -6.48 7.29 -3.00
C ARG A 37 -7.04 6.68 -1.71
N ILE A 38 -7.21 5.36 -1.69
CA ILE A 38 -7.75 4.63 -0.54
C ILE A 38 -6.61 4.12 0.34
N HIS A 39 -6.75 4.27 1.66
CA HIS A 39 -5.82 3.73 2.66
C HIS A 39 -5.70 2.19 2.53
N PRO A 40 -4.48 1.61 2.59
CA PRO A 40 -3.19 2.23 2.92
C PRO A 40 -2.43 2.90 1.76
N MET A 41 -2.95 2.77 0.53
CA MET A 41 -2.22 3.10 -0.70
C MET A 41 -2.35 4.58 -1.12
N ASN A 42 -2.73 5.46 -0.19
CA ASN A 42 -3.00 6.88 -0.42
C ASN A 42 -1.77 7.79 -0.21
N ASN A 43 -0.68 7.26 0.36
CA ASN A 43 0.51 8.04 0.72
C ASN A 43 1.53 8.22 -0.42
N LEU A 44 1.39 7.47 -1.51
CA LEU A 44 2.31 7.50 -2.66
C LEU A 44 1.59 7.86 -3.96
N SER A 45 2.35 8.30 -4.96
CA SER A 45 1.84 8.48 -6.31
C SER A 45 1.56 7.13 -7.00
N LEU A 46 0.79 7.13 -8.07
CA LEU A 46 0.57 5.91 -8.86
C LEU A 46 1.87 5.39 -9.48
N ASP A 47 2.74 6.29 -9.93
CA ASP A 47 4.06 5.97 -10.49
C ASP A 47 4.98 5.32 -9.45
N ASP A 48 4.99 5.87 -8.23
CA ASP A 48 5.74 5.30 -7.10
C ASP A 48 5.27 3.89 -6.76
N THR A 49 3.96 3.69 -6.60
CA THR A 49 3.39 2.37 -6.34
C THR A 49 3.72 1.41 -7.50
N ALA A 50 3.53 1.84 -8.75
CA ALA A 50 3.73 0.98 -9.92
C ALA A 50 5.15 0.43 -10.00
N ARG A 51 6.17 1.25 -9.74
CA ARG A 51 7.58 0.81 -9.74
C ARG A 51 7.88 -0.27 -8.69
N VAL A 52 7.31 -0.13 -7.48
CA VAL A 52 7.50 -1.16 -6.44
C VAL A 52 6.72 -2.42 -6.78
N VAL A 53 5.49 -2.26 -7.25
CA VAL A 53 4.61 -3.38 -7.64
C VAL A 53 5.19 -4.21 -8.78
N GLU A 54 5.87 -3.59 -9.75
CA GLU A 54 6.55 -4.28 -10.84
C GLU A 54 7.67 -5.21 -10.35
N THR A 55 8.41 -4.78 -9.32
CA THR A 55 9.54 -5.52 -8.75
C THR A 55 9.17 -6.44 -7.59
N LEU A 56 7.91 -6.42 -7.16
CA LEU A 56 7.43 -7.25 -6.06
C LEU A 56 7.38 -8.73 -6.47
N ASP A 57 8.08 -9.57 -5.69
CA ASP A 57 8.32 -11.00 -5.94
C ASP A 57 7.69 -11.92 -4.87
N GLY A 58 6.89 -11.35 -3.97
CA GLY A 58 6.20 -12.10 -2.93
C GLY A 58 5.31 -11.24 -2.04
N LEU A 59 4.39 -11.93 -1.37
CA LEU A 59 3.49 -11.38 -0.35
C LEU A 59 3.80 -11.95 1.04
N ASP A 60 4.95 -12.60 1.23
CA ASP A 60 5.42 -12.87 2.58
C ASP A 60 5.96 -11.57 3.20
N PRO A 61 5.93 -11.45 4.55
CA PRO A 61 6.35 -10.23 5.22
C PRO A 61 7.78 -9.77 4.89
N VAL A 62 8.70 -10.71 4.62
CA VAL A 62 10.11 -10.39 4.39
C VAL A 62 10.29 -9.77 3.00
N ARG A 63 9.76 -10.42 1.95
CA ARG A 63 9.84 -9.90 0.58
C ARG A 63 9.05 -8.60 0.42
N TRP A 64 7.86 -8.53 1.01
CA TRP A 64 7.07 -7.30 1.06
C TRP A 64 7.86 -6.13 1.67
N ALA A 65 8.35 -6.31 2.89
CA ALA A 65 9.10 -5.27 3.57
C ALA A 65 10.36 -4.88 2.80
N ALA A 66 11.07 -5.83 2.19
CA ALA A 66 12.26 -5.58 1.41
C ALA A 66 11.99 -4.66 0.19
N SER A 67 10.98 -4.95 -0.62
CA SER A 67 10.67 -4.15 -1.82
C SER A 67 10.30 -2.71 -1.48
N TRP A 68 9.44 -2.52 -0.49
CA TRP A 68 9.04 -1.17 -0.04
C TRP A 68 10.17 -0.43 0.67
N ARG A 69 10.97 -1.13 1.48
CA ARG A 69 12.15 -0.55 2.13
C ARG A 69 13.17 -0.07 1.12
N SER A 70 13.50 -0.88 0.10
CA SER A 70 14.48 -0.51 -0.93
C SER A 70 14.06 0.78 -1.63
N ALA A 71 12.79 0.89 -2.04
CA ALA A 71 12.27 2.11 -2.65
C ALA A 71 12.30 3.31 -1.69
N GLY A 72 12.03 3.08 -0.40
CA GLY A 72 12.13 4.10 0.64
C GLY A 72 13.55 4.60 0.86
N GLU A 73 14.55 3.72 0.89
CA GLU A 73 15.97 4.08 1.00
C GLU A 73 16.45 4.90 -0.20
N ASP A 74 16.02 4.54 -1.41
CA ASP A 74 16.34 5.31 -2.61
C ASP A 74 15.67 6.68 -2.63
N ALA A 75 14.42 6.77 -2.16
CA ALA A 75 13.72 8.04 -2.01
C ALA A 75 14.35 8.91 -0.90
N TRP A 76 14.82 8.29 0.19
CA TRP A 76 15.52 8.97 1.28
C TRP A 76 16.82 9.61 0.80
N LYS A 77 17.67 8.85 0.10
CA LYS A 77 18.92 9.36 -0.48
C LYS A 77 18.69 10.56 -1.41
N LYS A 78 17.61 10.51 -2.21
CA LYS A 78 17.20 11.63 -3.07
C LYS A 78 16.77 12.84 -2.25
N ALA A 79 16.02 12.63 -1.17
CA ALA A 79 15.63 13.70 -0.26
C ALA A 79 16.84 14.37 0.39
N GLU A 80 17.82 13.59 0.86
CA GLU A 80 19.07 14.12 1.45
C GLU A 80 19.87 14.99 0.47
N ALA A 81 19.90 14.60 -0.81
CA ALA A 81 20.58 15.36 -1.85
C ALA A 81 19.82 16.63 -2.31
N THR A 82 18.58 16.83 -1.86
CA THR A 82 17.74 17.97 -2.30
C THR A 82 18.05 19.21 -1.48
N GLN A 83 18.44 20.32 -2.12
CA GLN A 83 18.83 21.55 -1.45
C GLN A 83 17.65 22.45 -1.07
N ASP A 84 16.65 22.53 -1.96
CA ASP A 84 15.48 23.36 -1.73
C ASP A 84 14.66 22.83 -0.52
N PRO A 85 14.38 23.64 0.51
CA PRO A 85 13.72 23.17 1.72
C PRO A 85 12.33 22.57 1.50
N GLU A 86 11.52 23.15 0.60
CA GLU A 86 10.16 22.70 0.33
C GLU A 86 10.16 21.37 -0.44
N ALA A 87 10.97 21.30 -1.50
CA ALA A 87 11.18 20.08 -2.26
C ALA A 87 11.78 18.96 -1.38
N ARG A 88 12.73 19.29 -0.50
CA ARG A 88 13.33 18.34 0.43
C ARG A 88 12.30 17.79 1.40
N ARG A 89 11.42 18.63 1.97
CA ARG A 89 10.32 18.17 2.82
C ARG A 89 9.40 17.20 2.07
N THR A 90 9.01 17.56 0.84
CA THR A 90 8.17 16.71 -0.01
C THR A 90 8.85 15.37 -0.31
N ALA A 91 10.15 15.37 -0.59
CA ALA A 91 10.93 14.17 -0.84
C ALA A 91 11.02 13.26 0.39
N PHE A 92 11.20 13.82 1.59
CA PHE A 92 11.16 13.03 2.84
C PHE A 92 9.78 12.44 3.12
N LEU A 93 8.69 13.17 2.86
CA LEU A 93 7.34 12.63 2.99
C LEU A 93 7.10 11.47 2.01
N ARG A 94 7.61 11.57 0.78
CA ARG A 94 7.59 10.47 -0.19
C ARG A 94 8.36 9.24 0.32
N ALA A 95 9.57 9.42 0.86
CA ALA A 95 10.34 8.33 1.47
C ALA A 95 9.59 7.68 2.64
N GLN A 96 8.99 8.49 3.51
CA GLN A 96 8.16 8.03 4.62
C GLN A 96 6.94 7.23 4.14
N GLY A 97 6.34 7.59 3.00
CA GLY A 97 5.27 6.83 2.36
C GLY A 97 5.67 5.39 2.00
N PHE A 98 6.88 5.20 1.46
CA PHE A 98 7.40 3.85 1.17
C PHE A 98 7.63 3.04 2.44
N PHE A 99 8.28 3.62 3.46
CA PHE A 99 8.50 2.93 4.74
C PHE A 99 7.19 2.60 5.46
N PHE A 100 6.19 3.48 5.35
CA PHE A 100 4.84 3.22 5.86
C PHE A 100 4.25 1.96 5.24
N LEU A 101 4.34 1.80 3.92
CA LEU A 101 3.81 0.62 3.23
C LEU A 101 4.59 -0.65 3.57
N GLY A 102 5.91 -0.55 3.72
CA GLY A 102 6.73 -1.70 4.14
C GLY A 102 6.37 -2.27 5.52
N ARG A 103 5.81 -1.45 6.42
CA ARG A 103 5.29 -1.91 7.73
C ARG A 103 3.79 -2.17 7.78
N PHE A 104 3.03 -1.66 6.81
CA PHE A 104 1.60 -1.87 6.76
C PHE A 104 1.36 -3.36 6.60
N PRO A 105 0.30 -3.97 7.21
CA PRO A 105 0.10 -5.40 7.05
C PRO A 105 0.19 -5.73 5.57
N CYS A 106 1.08 -6.68 5.26
CA CYS A 106 1.17 -7.22 3.93
C CYS A 106 -0.25 -7.65 3.53
N PRO A 107 -0.73 -7.33 2.32
CA PRO A 107 -2.05 -7.71 1.90
C PRO A 107 -2.08 -9.23 1.69
N ASN A 108 -2.36 -10.00 2.75
CA ASN A 108 -2.83 -11.39 2.78
C ASN A 108 -3.13 -11.88 4.20
#